data_AF-A0A4W3HPY9-F1
#
_entry.id   AF-A0A4W3HPY9-F1
#
_cell.length_a   1.000
_cell.length_b   1.000
_cell.length_c   1.000
_cell.angle_alpha   90.00
_cell.angle_beta   90.00
_cell.angle_gamma   90.00
#
_symmetry.space_group_name_H-M   'P 1'
#
loop_
_entity.id
_entity.type
_entity.pdbx_description
1 polymer ?
#
loop_
_entity_poly.entity_id
_entity_poly.type
_entity_poly.pdbx_seq_one_letter_code
_entity_poly.pdbx_strand_id
1 'polypeptide(L)'
;MIVSPLLALCLLKAVLGITPMGSVMPQDPILTIGSSLSATCAVTSESKIKSRDLFWTLNGRQIPAELCRVVNETALRVTLRNLNGSQQQSGDNLVCHRADGRILAGSCLYVGSPPEKPTNITCWSKNTKDLTCKWLPGGEGEAFLRTRYTLKYKLRWYGREKECSEPGVAGVYSCYIPRDLALFTPYEIWVEASNKLGSAASEIISLDILDVVTTDPPSDVRVNRVGDLEDQLGARWSSPPALKDFLFQAKYQIRYRVEDSVEWKVVDDIGNQTSCRLAGLRPGTVYFVQVRCNPVGIYGSKKAGIWSDWSSPTAASTPRNDRASGACYQKSREQGSNLRRELKQFFSWVKKHAYGCSALNIKLYDQWRVWLQKSHKTRNQNQEVAVFIGSQEGKSSVKPNRNRRRPFSPSSLLRQLIRSGENFHSHIS
;
A
#
# COMPACT_ATOMS: atom_id res chain seq x y z
N MET A 1 -36.35 -23.20 9.14
CA MET A 1 -36.95 -22.58 7.95
C MET A 1 -36.75 -21.07 8.03
N ILE A 2 -35.74 -20.54 7.36
CA ILE A 2 -35.48 -19.10 7.30
C ILE A 2 -36.37 -18.55 6.19
N VAL A 3 -37.45 -17.89 6.57
CA VAL A 3 -38.32 -17.20 5.61
C VAL A 3 -37.51 -16.03 5.06
N SER A 4 -37.34 -15.98 3.73
CA SER A 4 -36.62 -14.89 3.05
C SER A 4 -37.17 -13.54 3.51
N PRO A 5 -36.33 -12.52 3.78
CA PRO A 5 -36.80 -11.19 4.19
C PRO A 5 -37.76 -10.55 3.18
N LEU A 6 -37.69 -10.94 1.91
CA LEU A 6 -38.65 -10.56 0.86
C LEU A 6 -40.04 -11.20 1.08
N LEU A 7 -40.09 -12.46 1.50
CA LEU A 7 -41.35 -13.14 1.83
C LEU A 7 -41.99 -12.53 3.09
N ALA A 8 -41.17 -12.18 4.08
CA ALA A 8 -41.64 -11.52 5.30
C ALA A 8 -42.22 -10.12 4.99
N LEU A 9 -41.60 -9.35 4.10
CA LEU A 9 -42.15 -8.07 3.62
C LEU A 9 -43.46 -8.24 2.83
N CYS A 10 -43.56 -9.25 1.97
CA CYS A 10 -44.78 -9.54 1.21
C CYS A 10 -45.93 -9.97 2.13
N LEU A 11 -45.65 -10.78 3.16
CA LEU A 11 -46.63 -11.19 4.16
C LEU A 11 -47.05 -10.01 5.04
N LEU A 12 -46.15 -9.09 5.41
CA LEU A 12 -46.50 -7.88 6.14
C LEU A 12 -47.42 -6.95 5.33
N LYS A 13 -47.18 -6.81 4.02
CA LYS A 13 -48.03 -6.03 3.11
C LYS A 13 -49.44 -6.63 2.97
N ALA A 14 -49.53 -7.95 2.94
CA ALA A 14 -50.82 -8.66 2.88
C ALA A 14 -51.61 -8.59 4.20
N VAL A 15 -50.91 -8.59 5.36
CA VAL A 15 -51.54 -8.54 6.69
C VAL A 15 -51.98 -7.12 7.09
N LEU A 16 -51.33 -6.07 6.59
CA LEU A 16 -51.66 -4.68 6.93
C LEU A 16 -52.67 -4.01 5.99
N GLY A 17 -53.04 -4.64 4.86
CA GLY A 17 -54.02 -4.07 3.91
C GLY A 17 -53.60 -2.73 3.29
N ILE A 18 -52.34 -2.31 3.43
CA ILE A 18 -51.83 -1.05 2.89
C ILE A 18 -51.53 -1.27 1.41
N THR A 19 -52.53 -1.03 0.56
CA THR A 19 -52.29 -0.83 -0.87
C THR A 19 -51.48 0.48 -1.01
N PRO A 20 -50.34 0.47 -1.70
CA PRO A 20 -49.60 1.71 -1.93
C PRO A 20 -50.51 2.67 -2.70
N MET A 21 -50.63 3.91 -2.23
CA MET A 21 -51.56 4.89 -2.80
C MET A 21 -51.26 5.15 -4.28
N GLY A 22 -50.00 5.01 -4.72
CA GLY A 22 -49.64 5.01 -6.13
C GLY A 22 -48.48 4.07 -6.44
N SER A 23 -48.20 3.89 -7.73
CA SER A 23 -47.10 3.09 -8.26
C SER A 23 -46.42 3.79 -9.42
N VAL A 24 -45.13 3.53 -9.60
CA VAL A 24 -44.32 4.00 -10.74
C VAL A 24 -43.92 2.80 -11.60
N MET A 25 -44.01 2.95 -12.92
CA MET A 25 -43.59 1.95 -13.89
C MET A 25 -42.81 2.59 -15.05
N PRO A 26 -41.65 2.06 -15.48
CA PRO A 26 -40.95 0.89 -14.92
C PRO A 26 -40.33 1.16 -13.54
N GLN A 27 -40.20 0.10 -12.73
CA GLN A 27 -39.50 0.16 -11.45
C GLN A 27 -38.02 -0.15 -11.64
N ASP A 28 -37.18 0.73 -11.14
CA ASP A 28 -35.71 0.65 -11.09
C ASP A 28 -35.03 0.32 -12.44
N PRO A 29 -35.36 1.03 -13.54
CA PRO A 29 -34.87 0.72 -14.88
C PRO A 29 -33.37 0.95 -15.01
N ILE A 30 -32.73 0.12 -15.84
CA ILE A 30 -31.32 0.23 -16.20
C ILE A 30 -31.25 0.66 -17.66
N LEU A 31 -30.54 1.75 -17.94
CA LEU A 31 -30.58 2.46 -19.21
C LEU A 31 -29.17 2.85 -19.67
N THR A 32 -29.00 2.95 -20.98
CA THR A 32 -27.77 3.50 -21.57
C THR A 32 -27.81 5.03 -21.61
N ILE A 33 -26.65 5.68 -21.50
CA ILE A 33 -26.53 7.13 -21.70
C ILE A 33 -27.10 7.52 -23.07
N GLY A 34 -27.80 8.64 -23.14
CA GLY A 34 -28.47 9.14 -24.34
C GLY A 34 -29.81 8.49 -24.65
N SER A 35 -30.19 7.43 -23.94
CA SER A 35 -31.51 6.80 -24.09
C SER A 35 -32.64 7.70 -23.54
N SER A 36 -33.88 7.31 -23.83
CA SER A 36 -35.08 7.98 -23.35
C SER A 36 -35.90 7.04 -22.45
N LEU A 37 -36.48 7.58 -21.39
CA LEU A 37 -37.35 6.86 -20.46
C LEU A 37 -38.76 7.45 -20.51
N SER A 38 -39.77 6.60 -20.61
CA SER A 38 -41.14 6.98 -20.30
C SER A 38 -41.61 6.26 -19.05
N ALA A 39 -41.83 7.02 -17.97
CA ALA A 39 -42.31 6.49 -16.70
C ALA A 39 -43.74 6.96 -16.43
N THR A 40 -44.58 6.09 -15.90
CA THR A 40 -45.97 6.39 -15.57
C THR A 40 -46.20 6.22 -14.08
N CYS A 41 -46.81 7.23 -13.47
CA CYS A 41 -47.29 7.20 -12.09
C CYS A 41 -48.79 6.94 -12.16
N ALA A 42 -49.26 5.87 -11.52
CA ALA A 42 -50.66 5.52 -11.45
C ALA A 42 -51.11 5.48 -10.00
N VAL A 43 -52.25 6.08 -9.70
CA VAL A 43 -52.82 6.16 -8.35
C VAL A 43 -54.07 5.29 -8.30
N THR A 44 -54.33 4.65 -7.15
CA THR A 44 -55.54 3.84 -6.99
C THR A 44 -56.80 4.69 -7.15
N SER A 45 -57.83 4.16 -7.81
CA SER A 45 -59.09 4.88 -8.07
C SER A 45 -59.82 5.30 -6.80
N GLU A 46 -59.54 4.64 -5.67
CA GLU A 46 -60.10 4.95 -4.34
C GLU A 46 -59.52 6.23 -3.72
N SER A 47 -58.39 6.74 -4.22
CA SER A 47 -57.58 7.77 -3.56
C SER A 47 -58.14 9.20 -3.67
N LYS A 48 -59.21 9.46 -4.44
CA LYS A 48 -59.72 10.79 -4.82
C LYS A 48 -58.67 11.72 -5.50
N ILE A 49 -57.47 11.23 -5.78
CA ILE A 49 -56.39 11.98 -6.42
C ILE A 49 -56.55 11.87 -7.93
N LYS A 50 -56.47 13.00 -8.63
CA LYS A 50 -56.50 13.04 -10.09
C LYS A 50 -55.12 13.25 -10.67
N SER A 51 -54.92 12.89 -11.93
CA SER A 51 -53.65 13.03 -12.66
C SER A 51 -53.14 14.47 -12.73
N ARG A 52 -54.03 15.46 -12.70
CA ARG A 52 -53.69 16.89 -12.62
C ARG A 52 -53.10 17.33 -11.28
N ASP A 53 -53.31 16.53 -10.23
CA ASP A 53 -52.78 16.78 -8.89
C ASP A 53 -51.43 16.08 -8.70
N LEU A 54 -50.84 15.52 -9.78
CA LEU A 54 -49.57 14.80 -9.76
C LEU A 54 -48.47 15.64 -10.39
N PHE A 55 -47.26 15.50 -9.86
CA PHE A 55 -46.05 16.02 -10.49
C PHE A 55 -44.86 15.11 -10.24
N TRP A 56 -43.81 15.28 -11.03
CA TRP A 56 -42.58 14.48 -10.92
C TRP A 56 -41.40 15.31 -10.43
N THR A 57 -40.50 14.66 -9.71
CA THR A 57 -39.16 15.18 -9.44
C THR A 57 -38.10 14.17 -9.84
N LEU A 58 -36.96 14.65 -10.35
CA LEU A 58 -35.75 13.86 -10.55
C LEU A 58 -34.64 14.42 -9.67
N ASN A 59 -34.08 13.59 -8.78
CA ASN A 59 -33.07 14.00 -7.80
C ASN A 59 -33.48 15.25 -6.99
N GLY A 60 -34.76 15.31 -6.60
CA GLY A 60 -35.34 16.42 -5.85
C GLY A 60 -35.68 17.68 -6.66
N ARG A 61 -35.33 17.73 -7.96
CA ARG A 61 -35.71 18.85 -8.85
C ARG A 61 -37.02 18.55 -9.56
N GLN A 62 -37.96 19.49 -9.51
CA GLN A 62 -39.24 19.34 -10.19
C GLN A 62 -39.07 19.29 -11.71
N ILE A 63 -39.72 18.33 -12.34
CA ILE A 63 -39.67 18.14 -13.79
C ILE A 63 -40.70 19.07 -14.44
N PRO A 64 -40.34 19.80 -15.52
CA PRO A 64 -41.26 20.69 -16.22
C PRO A 64 -42.51 19.98 -16.75
N ALA A 65 -43.64 20.69 -16.74
CA ALA A 65 -44.94 20.13 -17.11
C ALA A 65 -45.01 19.73 -18.60
N GLU A 66 -44.19 20.34 -19.46
CA GLU A 66 -44.12 20.06 -20.89
C GLU A 66 -43.59 18.66 -21.19
N LEU A 67 -42.82 18.09 -20.25
CA LEU A 67 -42.33 16.71 -20.33
C LEU A 67 -43.34 15.69 -19.80
N CYS A 68 -44.45 16.17 -19.23
CA CYS A 68 -45.49 15.36 -18.62
C CYS A 68 -46.74 15.31 -19.51
N ARG A 69 -47.37 14.13 -19.59
CA ARG A 69 -48.59 13.89 -20.35
C ARG A 69 -49.58 13.10 -19.51
N VAL A 70 -50.79 13.63 -19.39
CA VAL A 70 -51.91 12.91 -18.77
C VAL A 70 -52.25 11.68 -19.62
N VAL A 71 -52.24 10.50 -19.00
CA VAL A 71 -52.58 9.24 -19.67
C VAL A 71 -54.08 8.97 -19.53
N ASN A 72 -54.60 9.12 -18.31
CA ASN A 72 -56.01 9.00 -17.96
C ASN A 72 -56.29 9.84 -16.68
N GLU A 73 -57.47 9.69 -16.07
CA GLU A 73 -57.84 10.46 -14.89
C GLU A 73 -56.97 10.21 -13.65
N THR A 74 -56.32 9.05 -13.54
CA THR A 74 -55.54 8.63 -12.36
C THR A 74 -54.06 8.40 -12.63
N ALA A 75 -53.59 8.66 -13.86
CA ALA A 75 -52.21 8.41 -14.26
C ALA A 75 -51.57 9.56 -15.04
N LEU A 76 -50.34 9.88 -14.64
CA LEU A 76 -49.48 10.89 -15.25
C LEU A 76 -48.20 10.24 -15.75
N ARG A 77 -47.87 10.45 -17.03
CA ARG A 77 -46.63 9.97 -17.64
C ARG A 77 -45.63 11.10 -17.77
N VAL A 78 -44.35 10.81 -17.53
CA VAL A 78 -43.22 11.68 -17.84
C VAL A 78 -42.37 11.01 -18.92
N THR A 79 -41.88 11.80 -19.88
CA THR A 79 -40.94 11.34 -20.90
C THR A 79 -39.64 12.14 -20.81
N LEU A 80 -38.58 11.48 -20.36
CA LEU A 80 -37.23 12.03 -20.28
C LEU A 80 -36.45 11.56 -21.50
N ARG A 81 -35.78 12.49 -22.19
CA ARG A 81 -35.00 12.21 -23.40
C ARG A 81 -33.54 12.53 -23.16
N ASN A 82 -32.66 11.81 -23.87
CA ASN A 82 -31.22 12.04 -23.83
C ASN A 82 -30.67 12.07 -22.39
N LEU A 83 -30.95 11.00 -21.63
CA LEU A 83 -30.54 10.92 -20.22
C LEU A 83 -29.01 10.89 -20.09
N ASN A 84 -28.49 11.69 -19.16
CA ASN A 84 -27.08 11.65 -18.77
C ASN A 84 -26.79 10.49 -17.82
N GLY A 85 -25.52 10.16 -17.65
CA GLY A 85 -25.08 9.17 -16.67
C GLY A 85 -25.51 9.54 -15.24
N SER A 86 -25.85 8.51 -14.45
CA SER A 86 -26.39 8.70 -13.12
C SER A 86 -25.43 9.39 -12.18
N GLN A 87 -25.96 10.32 -11.38
CA GLN A 87 -25.14 11.15 -10.49
C GLN A 87 -24.84 10.47 -9.16
N GLN A 88 -25.61 9.43 -8.82
CA GLN A 88 -25.54 8.74 -7.55
C GLN A 88 -25.30 7.25 -7.78
N GLN A 89 -24.40 6.66 -6.99
CA GLN A 89 -24.13 5.22 -7.06
C GLN A 89 -25.34 4.36 -6.68
N SER A 90 -26.26 4.88 -5.86
CA SER A 90 -27.52 4.23 -5.50
C SER A 90 -28.59 4.29 -6.60
N GLY A 91 -28.35 5.03 -7.68
CA GLY A 91 -29.34 5.38 -8.72
C GLY A 91 -29.95 6.76 -8.49
N ASP A 92 -30.45 7.36 -9.57
CA ASP A 92 -31.15 8.65 -9.53
C ASP A 92 -32.61 8.47 -9.12
N ASN A 93 -33.11 9.35 -8.26
CA ASN A 93 -34.43 9.21 -7.67
C ASN A 93 -35.48 9.90 -8.55
N LEU A 94 -36.24 9.11 -9.31
CA LEU A 94 -37.44 9.58 -10.02
C LEU A 94 -38.67 9.35 -9.13
N VAL A 95 -39.28 10.44 -8.67
CA VAL A 95 -40.32 10.39 -7.64
C VAL A 95 -41.58 11.07 -8.12
N CYS A 96 -42.72 10.41 -7.92
CA CYS A 96 -44.05 10.93 -8.16
C CYS A 96 -44.62 11.51 -6.86
N HIS A 97 -45.11 12.74 -6.94
CA HIS A 97 -45.67 13.48 -5.82
C HIS A 97 -47.10 13.87 -6.10
N ARG A 98 -47.85 14.08 -5.02
CA ARG A 98 -49.11 14.80 -5.03
C ARG A 98 -48.84 16.30 -4.90
N ALA A 99 -49.78 17.14 -5.37
CA ALA A 99 -49.72 18.60 -5.31
C ALA A 99 -49.45 19.20 -3.92
N ASP A 100 -49.74 18.47 -2.84
CA ASP A 100 -49.42 18.86 -1.44
C ASP A 100 -47.98 18.52 -1.02
N GLY A 101 -47.15 17.99 -1.93
CA GLY A 101 -45.75 17.63 -1.71
C GLY A 101 -45.53 16.22 -1.14
N ARG A 102 -46.59 15.43 -0.94
CA ARG A 102 -46.44 14.05 -0.45
C ARG A 102 -45.91 13.12 -1.55
N ILE A 103 -44.93 12.31 -1.19
CA ILE A 103 -44.40 11.24 -2.04
C ILE A 103 -45.43 10.11 -2.14
N LEU A 104 -45.82 9.76 -3.37
CA LEU A 104 -46.74 8.66 -3.64
C LEU A 104 -45.99 7.36 -3.96
N ALA A 105 -44.97 7.46 -4.81
CA ALA A 105 -44.13 6.36 -5.25
C ALA A 105 -42.84 6.89 -5.91
N GLY A 106 -41.84 6.02 -6.04
CA GLY A 106 -40.57 6.37 -6.68
C GLY A 106 -39.84 5.18 -7.27
N SER A 107 -38.89 5.47 -8.16
CA SER A 107 -38.07 4.50 -8.88
C SER A 107 -36.64 5.03 -8.97
N CYS A 108 -35.66 4.15 -8.78
CA CYS A 108 -34.24 4.45 -8.90
C CYS A 108 -33.75 4.20 -10.34
N LEU A 109 -33.45 5.25 -11.08
CA LEU A 109 -32.93 5.14 -12.44
C LEU A 109 -31.43 4.82 -12.38
N TYR A 110 -30.99 3.83 -13.16
CA TYR A 110 -29.58 3.50 -13.32
C TYR A 110 -29.16 3.77 -14.76
N VAL A 111 -28.58 4.94 -15.02
CA VAL A 111 -28.14 5.34 -16.36
C VAL A 111 -26.62 5.29 -16.44
N GLY A 112 -26.09 4.56 -17.42
CA GLY A 112 -24.65 4.51 -17.63
C GLY A 112 -24.26 3.83 -18.92
N SER A 113 -23.08 3.25 -18.96
CA SER A 113 -22.54 2.56 -20.15
C SER A 113 -22.24 1.10 -19.84
N PRO A 114 -22.33 0.19 -20.83
CA PRO A 114 -21.75 -1.14 -20.67
C PRO A 114 -20.22 -1.01 -20.45
N PRO A 115 -19.60 -1.96 -19.74
CA PRO A 115 -18.18 -1.87 -19.46
C PRO A 115 -17.38 -2.05 -20.76
N GLU A 116 -16.29 -1.29 -20.88
CA GLU A 116 -15.31 -1.50 -21.94
C GLU A 116 -14.27 -2.53 -21.52
N LYS A 117 -13.61 -3.17 -22.50
CA LYS A 117 -12.64 -4.23 -22.23
C LYS A 117 -11.45 -3.71 -21.40
N PRO A 118 -11.13 -4.31 -20.25
CA PRO A 118 -9.93 -3.93 -19.50
C PRO A 118 -8.67 -4.11 -20.32
N THR A 119 -7.66 -3.28 -20.07
CA THR A 119 -6.41 -3.28 -20.83
C THR A 119 -5.18 -3.26 -19.92
N ASN A 120 -4.00 -3.45 -20.52
CA ASN A 120 -2.70 -3.32 -19.87
C ASN A 120 -2.56 -4.18 -18.60
N ILE A 121 -2.88 -5.48 -18.72
CA ILE A 121 -2.69 -6.43 -17.64
C ILE A 121 -1.19 -6.61 -17.42
N THR A 122 -0.73 -6.26 -16.22
CA THR A 122 0.67 -6.42 -15.79
C THR A 122 0.70 -7.20 -14.50
N CYS A 123 1.59 -8.19 -14.41
CA CYS A 123 1.71 -9.04 -13.24
C CYS A 123 3.15 -9.10 -12.76
N TRP A 124 3.33 -9.35 -11.47
CA TRP A 124 4.62 -9.63 -10.85
C TRP A 124 4.46 -10.62 -9.71
N SER A 125 5.49 -11.40 -9.49
CA SER A 125 5.57 -12.39 -8.43
C SER A 125 6.68 -12.03 -7.46
N LYS A 126 6.37 -11.91 -6.17
CA LYS A 126 7.40 -11.79 -5.14
C LYS A 126 7.93 -13.18 -4.81
N ASN A 127 9.23 -13.37 -5.03
CA ASN A 127 9.95 -14.56 -4.61
C ASN A 127 9.32 -15.88 -5.14
N THR A 128 8.67 -15.86 -6.32
CA THR A 128 7.97 -17.00 -6.95
C THR A 128 6.88 -17.66 -6.11
N LYS A 129 6.35 -16.98 -5.09
CA LYS A 129 5.39 -17.56 -4.13
C LYS A 129 3.98 -17.04 -4.32
N ASP A 130 3.86 -15.81 -4.79
CA ASP A 130 2.59 -15.15 -5.03
C ASP A 130 2.51 -14.64 -6.47
N LEU A 131 1.36 -14.13 -6.86
CA LEU A 131 1.19 -13.41 -8.12
C LEU A 131 0.25 -12.24 -7.87
N THR A 132 0.75 -11.04 -8.09
CA THR A 132 -0.06 -9.83 -8.08
C THR A 132 -0.22 -9.35 -9.50
N CYS A 133 -1.45 -9.06 -9.91
CA CYS A 133 -1.75 -8.50 -11.21
C CYS A 133 -2.51 -7.19 -11.09
N LYS A 134 -2.27 -6.30 -12.04
CA LYS A 134 -2.90 -4.99 -12.20
C LYS A 134 -3.42 -4.85 -13.61
N TRP A 135 -4.47 -4.06 -13.77
CA TRP A 135 -5.01 -3.69 -15.07
C TRP A 135 -5.51 -2.25 -15.06
N LEU A 136 -5.76 -1.72 -16.25
CA LEU A 136 -6.50 -0.48 -16.44
C LEU A 136 -7.94 -0.80 -16.85
N PRO A 137 -8.92 0.00 -16.41
CA PRO A 137 -10.25 -0.04 -17.02
C PRO A 137 -10.15 0.32 -18.51
N GLY A 138 -11.10 -0.15 -19.32
CA GLY A 138 -11.06 0.05 -20.78
C GLY A 138 -11.25 1.51 -21.23
N GLY A 139 -12.08 2.28 -20.53
CA GLY A 139 -12.36 3.69 -20.82
C GLY A 139 -11.82 4.65 -19.74
N GLU A 140 -12.15 5.94 -19.83
CA GLU A 140 -11.70 7.01 -18.91
C GLU A 140 -12.10 6.82 -17.43
N GLY A 141 -12.87 5.79 -17.10
CA GLY A 141 -13.29 5.49 -15.73
C GLY A 141 -14.75 5.10 -15.65
N GLU A 142 -15.42 5.56 -14.59
CA GLU A 142 -16.74 5.11 -14.13
C GLU A 142 -17.79 5.07 -15.25
N ALA A 143 -18.33 3.88 -15.55
CA ALA A 143 -19.43 3.70 -16.48
C ALA A 143 -20.78 4.22 -15.93
N PHE A 144 -20.75 5.15 -14.97
CA PHE A 144 -21.86 5.64 -14.13
C PHE A 144 -22.67 4.53 -13.41
N LEU A 145 -22.17 3.30 -13.49
CA LEU A 145 -22.72 2.11 -12.88
C LEU A 145 -21.63 1.40 -12.12
N ARG A 146 -22.01 0.71 -11.04
CA ARG A 146 -21.07 -0.12 -10.28
C ARG A 146 -20.59 -1.28 -11.15
N THR A 147 -19.35 -1.18 -11.62
CA THR A 147 -18.68 -2.24 -12.38
C THR A 147 -17.82 -3.10 -11.46
N ARG A 148 -18.01 -4.42 -11.54
CA ARG A 148 -17.18 -5.43 -10.89
C ARG A 148 -16.11 -5.89 -11.88
N TYR A 149 -14.87 -5.97 -11.41
CA TYR A 149 -13.76 -6.53 -12.16
C TYR A 149 -13.33 -7.84 -11.50
N THR A 150 -13.25 -8.90 -12.28
CA THR A 150 -12.85 -10.24 -11.81
C THR A 150 -11.65 -10.68 -12.63
N LEU A 151 -10.50 -10.87 -11.97
CA LEU A 151 -9.35 -11.48 -12.61
C LEU A 151 -9.53 -12.99 -12.63
N LYS A 152 -9.39 -13.57 -13.83
CA LYS A 152 -9.53 -14.99 -14.10
C LYS A 152 -8.22 -15.55 -14.59
N TYR A 153 -7.93 -16.78 -14.19
CA TYR A 153 -6.69 -17.43 -14.55
C TYR A 153 -6.83 -18.95 -14.61
N LYS A 154 -6.04 -19.57 -15.49
CA LYS A 154 -5.87 -21.02 -15.54
C LYS A 154 -4.47 -21.35 -16.04
N LEU A 155 -4.02 -22.57 -15.79
CA LEU A 155 -2.83 -23.09 -16.44
C LEU A 155 -3.16 -23.36 -17.93
N ARG A 156 -2.25 -22.99 -18.83
CA ARG A 156 -2.50 -22.95 -20.28
C ARG A 156 -2.94 -24.29 -20.87
N TRP A 157 -2.28 -25.37 -20.44
CA TRP A 157 -2.42 -26.69 -21.06
C TRP A 157 -3.41 -27.61 -20.35
N TYR A 158 -3.57 -27.43 -19.04
CA TYR A 158 -4.39 -28.26 -18.18
C TYR A 158 -4.85 -27.41 -17.01
N GLY A 159 -6.03 -27.67 -16.45
CA GLY A 159 -6.51 -26.94 -15.28
C GLY A 159 -7.83 -26.23 -15.53
N ARG A 160 -8.54 -25.96 -14.43
CA ARG A 160 -9.83 -25.27 -14.45
C ARG A 160 -9.61 -23.78 -14.28
N GLU A 161 -10.53 -23.01 -14.85
CA GLU A 161 -10.66 -21.59 -14.59
C GLU A 161 -10.81 -21.34 -13.09
N LYS A 162 -10.04 -20.37 -12.60
CA LYS A 162 -10.10 -19.88 -11.23
C LYS A 162 -10.36 -18.37 -11.27
N GLU A 163 -11.14 -17.90 -10.31
CA GLU A 163 -11.33 -16.48 -10.06
C GLU A 163 -10.45 -16.05 -8.89
N CYS A 164 -9.82 -14.89 -9.03
CA CYS A 164 -9.07 -14.27 -7.95
C CYS A 164 -10.03 -13.44 -7.08
N SER A 165 -10.16 -13.86 -5.82
CA SER A 165 -11.12 -13.27 -4.86
C SER A 165 -10.51 -12.23 -3.93
N GLU A 166 -9.18 -12.18 -3.82
CA GLU A 166 -8.49 -11.31 -2.89
C GLU A 166 -8.28 -9.93 -3.50
N PRO A 167 -8.73 -8.84 -2.84
CA PRO A 167 -8.40 -7.49 -3.26
C PRO A 167 -6.88 -7.36 -3.39
N GLY A 168 -6.41 -6.86 -4.53
CA GLY A 168 -4.97 -6.71 -4.72
C GLY A 168 -4.40 -5.64 -3.77
N VAL A 169 -3.18 -5.90 -3.30
CA VAL A 169 -2.43 -5.02 -2.38
C VAL A 169 -1.99 -3.70 -3.06
N ALA A 170 -2.29 -3.56 -4.34
CA ALA A 170 -1.65 -2.60 -5.20
C ALA A 170 -2.66 -1.59 -5.80
N GLY A 171 -3.89 -1.54 -5.28
CA GLY A 171 -4.91 -0.53 -5.62
C GLY A 171 -6.21 -1.11 -6.19
N VAL A 172 -7.11 -0.21 -6.61
CA VAL A 172 -8.53 -0.50 -6.94
C VAL A 172 -8.74 -1.39 -8.18
N TYR A 173 -7.72 -1.61 -9.01
CA TYR A 173 -7.74 -2.50 -10.18
C TYR A 173 -6.59 -3.50 -10.12
N SER A 174 -6.53 -4.22 -8.99
CA SER A 174 -5.51 -5.24 -8.77
C SER A 174 -6.08 -6.45 -8.07
N CYS A 175 -5.45 -7.60 -8.28
CA CYS A 175 -5.78 -8.85 -7.61
C CYS A 175 -4.53 -9.57 -7.12
N TYR A 176 -4.65 -10.27 -5.99
CA TYR A 176 -3.54 -10.97 -5.33
C TYR A 176 -3.82 -12.47 -5.23
N ILE A 177 -2.90 -13.30 -5.73
CA ILE A 177 -2.99 -14.75 -5.66
C ILE A 177 -1.88 -15.22 -4.70
N PRO A 178 -2.23 -15.64 -3.47
CA PRO A 178 -1.24 -15.80 -2.39
C PRO A 178 -0.35 -17.05 -2.47
N ARG A 179 -0.82 -18.12 -3.12
CA ARG A 179 -0.17 -19.45 -3.10
C ARG A 179 -0.76 -20.39 -4.16
N ASP A 180 -0.28 -21.64 -4.14
CA ASP A 180 -0.73 -22.75 -5.00
C ASP A 180 -0.55 -22.48 -6.50
N LEU A 181 0.56 -21.79 -6.78
CA LEU A 181 1.02 -21.44 -8.10
C LEU A 181 1.98 -22.49 -8.62
N ALA A 182 1.79 -22.92 -9.87
CA ALA A 182 2.69 -23.85 -10.54
C ALA A 182 3.77 -23.08 -11.29
N LEU A 183 5.02 -23.50 -11.12
CA LEU A 183 6.15 -22.99 -11.88
C LEU A 183 6.35 -23.83 -13.15
N PHE A 184 7.08 -23.28 -14.13
CA PHE A 184 7.44 -23.94 -15.40
C PHE A 184 6.27 -24.25 -16.36
N THR A 185 5.04 -23.88 -15.98
CA THR A 185 3.87 -23.97 -16.85
C THR A 185 3.24 -22.59 -16.96
N PRO A 186 3.07 -22.03 -18.18
CA PRO A 186 2.50 -20.72 -18.34
C PRO A 186 1.01 -20.71 -17.94
N TYR A 187 0.60 -19.61 -17.35
CA TYR A 187 -0.79 -19.25 -17.10
C TYR A 187 -1.39 -18.50 -18.28
N GLU A 188 -2.69 -18.67 -18.47
CA GLU A 188 -3.56 -17.76 -19.21
C GLU A 188 -4.31 -16.90 -18.20
N ILE A 189 -4.23 -15.57 -18.34
CA ILE A 189 -4.82 -14.59 -17.42
C ILE A 189 -5.61 -13.56 -18.19
N TRP A 190 -6.81 -13.24 -17.72
CA TRP A 190 -7.66 -12.19 -18.28
C TRP A 190 -8.50 -11.55 -17.19
N VAL A 191 -9.11 -10.41 -17.48
CA VAL A 191 -9.99 -9.69 -16.56
C VAL A 191 -11.35 -9.52 -17.21
N GLU A 192 -12.40 -9.90 -16.48
CA GLU A 192 -13.78 -9.68 -16.86
C GLU A 192 -14.35 -8.48 -16.08
N ALA A 193 -14.82 -7.47 -16.80
CA ALA A 193 -15.57 -6.35 -16.27
C ALA A 193 -17.06 -6.59 -16.48
N SER A 194 -17.88 -6.50 -15.43
CA SER A 194 -19.32 -6.69 -15.50
C SER A 194 -20.08 -5.62 -14.74
N ASN A 195 -21.17 -5.14 -15.34
CA ASN A 195 -22.14 -4.26 -14.68
C ASN A 195 -23.57 -4.65 -15.12
N LYS A 196 -24.57 -3.87 -14.69
CA LYS A 196 -25.98 -4.15 -14.99
C LYS A 196 -26.34 -4.08 -16.50
N LEU A 197 -25.50 -3.46 -17.33
CA LEU A 197 -25.70 -3.31 -18.78
C LEU A 197 -24.95 -4.37 -19.62
N GLY A 198 -24.01 -5.11 -19.03
CA GLY A 198 -23.29 -6.16 -19.75
C GLY A 198 -21.94 -6.52 -19.15
N SER A 199 -21.17 -7.29 -19.90
CA SER A 199 -19.80 -7.66 -19.57
C SER A 199 -18.85 -7.50 -20.74
N ALA A 200 -17.58 -7.25 -20.43
CA ALA A 200 -16.48 -7.19 -21.39
C ALA A 200 -15.23 -7.84 -20.78
N ALA A 201 -14.54 -8.66 -21.57
CA ALA A 201 -13.31 -9.32 -21.17
C ALA A 201 -12.11 -8.68 -21.86
N SER A 202 -10.98 -8.62 -21.16
CA SER A 202 -9.70 -8.24 -21.74
C SER A 202 -9.22 -9.30 -22.74
N GLU A 203 -8.16 -8.97 -23.48
CA GLU A 203 -7.36 -10.00 -24.13
C GLU A 203 -6.75 -10.95 -23.08
N ILE A 204 -6.51 -12.19 -23.49
CA ILE A 204 -5.84 -13.19 -22.66
C ILE A 204 -4.33 -12.99 -22.78
N ILE A 205 -3.65 -12.77 -21.65
CA ILE A 205 -2.19 -12.77 -21.60
C ILE A 205 -1.67 -14.16 -21.22
N SER A 206 -0.54 -14.56 -21.81
CA SER A 206 0.17 -15.77 -21.41
C SER A 206 1.41 -15.40 -20.60
N LEU A 207 1.54 -15.99 -19.41
CA LEU A 207 2.51 -15.59 -18.40
C LEU A 207 3.13 -16.80 -17.71
N ASP A 208 4.45 -16.97 -17.79
CA ASP A 208 5.17 -17.79 -16.81
C ASP A 208 5.52 -16.94 -15.59
N ILE A 209 5.31 -17.47 -14.38
CA ILE A 209 5.64 -16.77 -13.14
C ILE A 209 7.13 -16.42 -13.08
N LEU A 210 7.99 -17.29 -13.64
CA LEU A 210 9.43 -17.10 -13.68
C LEU A 210 9.83 -15.89 -14.55
N ASP A 211 8.98 -15.45 -15.46
CA ASP A 211 9.23 -14.28 -16.33
C ASP A 211 8.97 -12.94 -15.63
N VAL A 212 8.28 -12.93 -14.48
CA VAL A 212 7.84 -11.70 -13.80
C VAL A 212 8.22 -11.67 -12.32
N VAL A 213 9.33 -12.33 -11.99
CA VAL A 213 9.82 -12.38 -10.61
C VAL A 213 10.42 -11.04 -10.20
N THR A 214 10.01 -10.57 -9.03
CA THR A 214 10.69 -9.50 -8.27
C THR A 214 11.02 -10.04 -6.88
N THR A 215 11.86 -9.31 -6.15
CA THR A 215 12.29 -9.68 -4.80
C THR A 215 12.29 -8.46 -3.89
N ASP A 216 12.45 -8.70 -2.58
CA ASP A 216 12.68 -7.62 -1.63
C ASP A 216 14.00 -6.87 -1.95
N PRO A 217 14.11 -5.57 -1.64
CA PRO A 217 15.37 -4.86 -1.80
C PRO A 217 16.49 -5.48 -0.96
N PRO A 218 17.77 -5.33 -1.36
CA PRO A 218 18.90 -5.76 -0.53
C PRO A 218 18.84 -5.15 0.87
N SER A 219 19.09 -5.98 1.89
CA SER A 219 19.05 -5.58 3.29
C SER A 219 20.45 -5.36 3.85
N ASP A 220 20.55 -4.88 5.10
CA ASP A 220 21.83 -4.65 5.79
C ASP A 220 22.85 -3.81 5.01
N VAL A 221 22.39 -2.82 4.23
CA VAL A 221 23.28 -1.93 3.48
C VAL A 221 24.17 -1.16 4.46
N ARG A 222 25.49 -1.26 4.27
CA ARG A 222 26.52 -0.61 5.08
C ARG A 222 27.49 0.11 4.17
N VAL A 223 27.77 1.37 4.48
CA VAL A 223 28.76 2.18 3.76
C VAL A 223 29.80 2.63 4.77
N ASN A 224 31.06 2.30 4.51
CA ASN A 224 32.19 2.60 5.40
C ASN A 224 33.34 3.22 4.61
N ARG A 225 34.22 3.93 5.32
CA ARG A 225 35.49 4.42 4.75
C ARG A 225 36.40 3.26 4.37
N VAL A 226 37.19 3.44 3.31
CA VAL A 226 38.21 2.47 2.89
C VAL A 226 39.57 2.97 3.39
N GLY A 227 39.89 2.65 4.64
CA GLY A 227 41.06 3.23 5.31
C GLY A 227 40.98 4.75 5.35
N ASP A 228 42.09 5.41 4.97
CA ASP A 228 42.22 6.86 4.92
C ASP A 228 42.06 7.44 3.49
N LEU A 229 41.54 6.64 2.54
CA LEU A 229 41.31 7.10 1.16
C LEU A 229 40.18 8.13 1.12
N GLU A 230 40.53 9.36 0.75
CA GLU A 230 39.64 10.53 0.78
C GLU A 230 38.62 10.58 -0.37
N ASP A 231 38.82 9.76 -1.40
CA ASP A 231 37.98 9.72 -2.59
C ASP A 231 37.17 8.42 -2.71
N GLN A 232 37.17 7.56 -1.67
CA GLN A 232 36.57 6.23 -1.72
C GLN A 232 35.69 5.86 -0.54
N LEU A 233 34.60 5.14 -0.84
CA LEU A 233 33.72 4.49 0.13
C LEU A 233 33.47 3.03 -0.26
N GLY A 234 33.40 2.15 0.73
CA GLY A 234 33.08 0.74 0.57
C GLY A 234 31.63 0.47 0.97
N ALA A 235 30.82 -0.01 0.02
CA ALA A 235 29.45 -0.45 0.23
C ALA A 235 29.38 -1.99 0.33
N ARG A 236 28.57 -2.50 1.27
CA ARG A 236 28.28 -3.93 1.46
C ARG A 236 26.81 -4.12 1.81
N TRP A 237 26.21 -5.23 1.39
CA TRP A 237 24.79 -5.55 1.64
C TRP A 237 24.56 -7.06 1.77
N SER A 238 23.36 -7.42 2.20
CA SER A 238 22.86 -8.80 2.24
C SER A 238 21.97 -9.07 1.04
N SER A 239 22.19 -10.20 0.37
CA SER A 239 21.29 -10.69 -0.70
C SER A 239 19.94 -11.11 -0.10
N PRO A 240 18.79 -10.74 -0.73
CA PRO A 240 17.48 -11.25 -0.37
C PRO A 240 17.47 -12.78 -0.26
N PRO A 241 16.83 -13.38 0.76
CA PRO A 241 16.84 -14.83 0.96
C PRO A 241 16.37 -15.63 -0.25
N ALA A 242 15.40 -15.11 -1.03
CA ALA A 242 14.89 -15.77 -2.23
C ALA A 242 15.93 -15.92 -3.33
N LEU A 243 16.90 -15.00 -3.44
CA LEU A 243 17.98 -15.08 -4.44
C LEU A 243 19.11 -16.04 -4.06
N LYS A 244 18.99 -16.73 -2.91
CA LYS A 244 19.91 -17.81 -2.51
C LYS A 244 19.45 -19.18 -3.00
N ASP A 245 18.24 -19.26 -3.56
CA ASP A 245 17.74 -20.45 -4.23
C ASP A 245 18.56 -20.70 -5.51
N PHE A 246 18.76 -21.98 -5.87
CA PHE A 246 19.51 -22.37 -7.06
C PHE A 246 18.84 -21.88 -8.36
N LEU A 247 17.55 -21.53 -8.28
CA LEU A 247 16.79 -21.01 -9.41
C LEU A 247 17.25 -19.63 -9.87
N PHE A 248 17.96 -18.84 -9.05
CA PHE A 248 18.24 -17.43 -9.36
C PHE A 248 19.72 -17.08 -9.30
N GLN A 249 20.13 -16.23 -10.22
CA GLN A 249 21.30 -15.37 -10.05
C GLN A 249 20.83 -13.93 -9.79
N ALA A 250 21.70 -13.09 -9.27
CA ALA A 250 21.38 -11.69 -8.99
C ALA A 250 22.34 -10.75 -9.70
N LYS A 251 21.81 -9.64 -10.22
CA LYS A 251 22.59 -8.45 -10.53
C LYS A 251 22.22 -7.34 -9.58
N TYR A 252 23.19 -6.54 -9.18
CA TYR A 252 22.97 -5.37 -8.32
C TYR A 252 23.25 -4.07 -9.05
N GLN A 253 22.53 -3.02 -8.64
CA GLN A 253 22.76 -1.65 -9.08
C GLN A 253 22.87 -0.77 -7.84
N ILE A 254 23.82 0.15 -7.84
CA ILE A 254 23.98 1.16 -6.79
C ILE A 254 23.65 2.52 -7.36
N ARG A 255 22.99 3.35 -6.55
CA ARG A 255 22.96 4.79 -6.77
C ARG A 255 23.46 5.55 -5.57
N TYR A 256 24.13 6.66 -5.81
CA TYR A 256 24.63 7.53 -4.75
C TYR A 256 24.51 9.01 -5.11
N ARG A 257 24.34 9.85 -4.10
CA ARG A 257 24.29 11.31 -4.26
C ARG A 257 24.82 12.02 -3.02
N VAL A 258 25.16 13.28 -3.15
CA VAL A 258 25.43 14.16 -2.00
C VAL A 258 24.12 14.74 -1.47
N GLU A 259 24.13 15.23 -0.22
CA GLU A 259 22.94 15.77 0.46
C GLU A 259 22.21 16.84 -0.36
N ASP A 260 22.97 17.83 -0.85
CA ASP A 260 22.45 18.99 -1.57
C ASP A 260 22.10 18.71 -3.05
N SER A 261 22.34 17.50 -3.54
CA SER A 261 22.06 17.11 -4.92
C SER A 261 20.74 16.35 -4.98
N VAL A 262 19.89 16.72 -5.94
CA VAL A 262 18.72 15.92 -6.32
C VAL A 262 19.08 14.79 -7.30
N GLU A 263 20.18 14.95 -8.04
CA GLU A 263 20.65 13.98 -9.02
C GLU A 263 21.38 12.82 -8.36
N TRP A 264 21.07 11.62 -8.83
CA TRP A 264 21.71 10.36 -8.43
C TRP A 264 22.73 9.93 -9.47
N LYS A 265 23.95 9.65 -9.03
CA LYS A 265 24.94 8.92 -9.83
C LYS A 265 24.68 7.44 -9.71
N VAL A 266 24.72 6.72 -10.83
CA VAL A 266 24.41 5.29 -10.89
C VAL A 266 25.66 4.50 -11.25
N VAL A 267 25.89 3.40 -10.54
CA VAL A 267 26.84 2.37 -10.92
C VAL A 267 26.03 1.17 -11.39
N ASP A 268 26.07 0.97 -12.71
CA ASP A 268 25.35 -0.09 -13.38
C ASP A 268 26.09 -1.42 -13.29
N ASP A 269 25.32 -2.50 -13.17
CA ASP A 269 25.75 -3.90 -13.21
C ASP A 269 26.98 -4.27 -12.36
N ILE A 270 26.73 -4.52 -11.07
CA ILE A 270 27.75 -5.02 -10.12
C ILE A 270 27.86 -6.56 -10.18
N GLY A 271 27.15 -7.21 -11.11
CA GLY A 271 27.06 -8.67 -11.16
C GLY A 271 26.45 -9.25 -9.87
N ASN A 272 26.87 -10.46 -9.50
CA ASN A 272 26.38 -11.17 -8.30
C ASN A 272 27.19 -10.85 -7.02
N GLN A 273 27.91 -9.73 -6.99
CA GLN A 273 28.69 -9.34 -5.81
C GLN A 273 27.81 -8.64 -4.77
N THR A 274 28.11 -8.85 -3.49
CA THR A 274 27.41 -8.20 -2.36
C THR A 274 28.21 -7.04 -1.74
N SER A 275 29.20 -6.54 -2.49
CA SER A 275 30.02 -5.39 -2.10
C SER A 275 30.55 -4.65 -3.30
N CYS A 276 30.74 -3.34 -3.17
CA CYS A 276 31.28 -2.48 -4.21
C CYS A 276 32.12 -1.35 -3.59
N ARG A 277 33.18 -0.92 -4.28
CA ARG A 277 33.94 0.29 -3.93
C ARG A 277 33.51 1.43 -4.84
N LEU A 278 33.05 2.52 -4.24
CA LEU A 278 32.76 3.77 -4.93
C LEU A 278 34.04 4.63 -4.90
N ALA A 279 34.51 5.08 -6.06
CA ALA A 279 35.71 5.90 -6.22
C ALA A 279 35.41 7.22 -6.93
N GLY A 280 36.38 8.15 -6.92
CA GLY A 280 36.21 9.48 -7.52
C GLY A 280 35.23 10.37 -6.73
N LEU A 281 35.11 10.13 -5.42
CA LEU A 281 34.28 10.92 -4.53
C LEU A 281 35.02 12.17 -4.06
N ARG A 282 34.27 13.21 -3.65
CA ARG A 282 34.86 14.42 -3.09
C ARG A 282 35.30 14.17 -1.64
N PRO A 283 36.51 14.61 -1.22
CA PRO A 283 36.94 14.56 0.17
C PRO A 283 35.98 15.28 1.12
N GLY A 284 35.89 14.80 2.36
CA GLY A 284 35.12 15.43 3.43
C GLY A 284 33.61 15.56 3.17
N THR A 285 33.07 14.80 2.23
CA THR A 285 31.70 14.96 1.72
C THR A 285 30.81 13.80 2.16
N VAL A 286 29.57 14.09 2.55
CA VAL A 286 28.56 13.08 2.91
C VAL A 286 27.84 12.59 1.67
N TYR A 287 27.78 11.27 1.52
CA TYR A 287 27.06 10.58 0.44
C TYR A 287 25.94 9.71 1.00
N PHE A 288 24.79 9.74 0.33
CA PHE A 288 23.70 8.78 0.50
C PHE A 288 23.81 7.72 -0.57
N VAL A 289 23.72 6.46 -0.18
CA VAL A 289 23.84 5.29 -1.07
C VAL A 289 22.62 4.41 -0.93
N GLN A 290 22.12 3.91 -2.06
CA GLN A 290 21.05 2.91 -2.13
C GLN A 290 21.47 1.77 -3.07
N VAL A 291 20.98 0.58 -2.78
CA VAL A 291 21.23 -0.63 -3.58
C VAL A 291 19.88 -1.24 -3.95
N ARG A 292 19.78 -1.75 -5.18
CA ARG A 292 18.67 -2.64 -5.58
C ARG A 292 19.23 -3.85 -6.31
N CYS A 293 18.39 -4.86 -6.50
CA CYS A 293 18.77 -6.09 -7.19
C CYS A 293 17.78 -6.47 -8.29
N ASN A 294 18.24 -7.26 -9.24
CA ASN A 294 17.43 -7.88 -10.28
C ASN A 294 17.71 -9.39 -10.30
N PRO A 295 16.68 -10.26 -10.16
CA PRO A 295 16.83 -11.68 -10.43
C PRO A 295 17.12 -11.90 -11.93
N VAL A 296 18.30 -12.43 -12.23
CA VAL A 296 18.73 -12.79 -13.59
C VAL A 296 19.08 -14.27 -13.65
N GLY A 297 19.22 -14.83 -14.86
CA GLY A 297 19.59 -16.23 -15.03
C GLY A 297 18.62 -17.18 -14.35
N ILE A 298 17.32 -16.85 -14.39
CA ILE A 298 16.26 -17.60 -13.73
C ILE A 298 16.11 -18.95 -14.45
N TYR A 299 16.36 -20.06 -13.76
CA TYR A 299 16.26 -21.38 -14.36
C TYR A 299 14.85 -21.61 -14.93
N GLY A 300 14.75 -21.93 -16.22
CA GLY A 300 13.47 -22.11 -16.90
C GLY A 300 12.87 -20.84 -17.53
N SER A 301 13.46 -19.66 -17.31
CA SER A 301 13.07 -18.42 -18.00
C SER A 301 14.22 -17.88 -18.86
N LYS A 302 13.85 -17.26 -19.99
CA LYS A 302 14.78 -16.52 -20.87
C LYS A 302 14.81 -15.03 -20.55
N LYS A 303 13.95 -14.55 -19.66
CA LYS A 303 13.82 -13.14 -19.31
C LYS A 303 14.56 -12.85 -18.01
N ALA A 304 15.13 -11.65 -17.91
CA ALA A 304 15.47 -11.10 -16.61
C ALA A 304 14.17 -10.76 -15.87
N GLY A 305 14.18 -10.90 -14.56
CA GLY A 305 13.05 -10.46 -13.76
C GLY A 305 13.00 -8.94 -13.61
N ILE A 306 12.17 -8.52 -12.68
CA ILE A 306 11.85 -7.13 -12.41
C ILE A 306 12.78 -6.65 -11.28
N TRP A 307 13.39 -5.48 -11.48
CA TRP A 307 14.18 -4.82 -10.45
C TRP A 307 13.38 -4.66 -9.15
N SER A 308 14.01 -4.96 -8.02
CA SER A 308 13.46 -4.61 -6.72
C SER A 308 13.43 -3.10 -6.52
N ASP A 309 12.66 -2.68 -5.52
CA ASP A 309 12.73 -1.33 -5.01
C ASP A 309 14.16 -0.99 -4.54
N TRP A 310 14.43 0.31 -4.38
CA TRP A 310 15.68 0.73 -3.77
C TRP A 310 15.66 0.45 -2.26
N SER A 311 16.79 -0.02 -1.72
CA SER A 311 17.00 -0.13 -0.27
C SER A 311 16.81 1.22 0.41
N SER A 312 16.58 1.23 1.73
CA SER A 312 16.67 2.45 2.52
C SER A 312 18.02 3.15 2.32
N PRO A 313 18.06 4.50 2.24
CA PRO A 313 19.30 5.24 2.01
C PRO A 313 20.24 5.11 3.22
N THR A 314 21.51 4.83 2.94
CA THR A 314 22.57 4.73 3.96
C THR A 314 23.61 5.83 3.73
N ALA A 315 23.95 6.57 4.77
CA ALA A 315 24.88 7.70 4.68
C ALA A 315 26.28 7.36 5.19
N ALA A 316 27.31 7.89 4.53
CA ALA A 316 28.69 7.89 5.01
C ALA A 316 29.47 9.09 4.47
N SER A 317 30.52 9.51 5.17
CA SER A 317 31.41 10.59 4.74
C SER A 317 32.78 10.08 4.35
N THR A 318 33.32 10.61 3.25
CA THR A 318 34.72 10.46 2.89
C THR A 318 35.64 11.17 3.91
N PRO A 319 36.86 10.66 4.15
CA PRO A 319 37.89 11.38 4.90
C PRO A 319 38.10 12.80 4.36
N ARG A 320 38.48 13.73 5.25
CA ARG A 320 38.92 15.07 4.85
C ARG A 320 40.39 15.03 4.44
N ASN A 321 40.75 15.88 3.49
CA ASN A 321 42.14 16.13 3.16
C ASN A 321 42.77 17.04 4.23
N ASP A 322 43.45 16.47 5.22
CA ASP A 322 44.14 17.24 6.25
C ASP A 322 45.54 17.70 5.80
N ARG A 323 45.91 17.56 4.51
CA ARG A 323 47.24 17.98 3.99
C ARG A 323 47.33 19.45 3.55
N ALA A 324 46.30 20.27 3.78
CA ALA A 324 46.31 21.70 3.44
C ALA A 324 46.59 22.66 4.61
N SER A 325 47.02 22.16 5.77
CA SER A 325 47.61 23.01 6.83
C SER A 325 48.76 22.27 7.48
N GLY A 326 49.99 22.73 7.23
CA GLY A 326 51.15 22.31 7.99
C GLY A 326 50.95 22.64 9.47
N ALA A 327 50.85 21.61 10.31
CA ALA A 327 51.09 21.71 11.75
C ALA A 327 51.43 20.32 12.30
N CYS A 328 52.52 20.27 13.06
CA CYS A 328 53.17 19.08 13.58
C CYS A 328 52.26 18.10 14.33
N TYR A 329 52.66 16.82 14.27
CA TYR A 329 52.26 15.70 15.11
C TYR A 329 51.69 16.11 16.50
N GLN A 330 50.40 15.87 16.73
CA GLN A 330 49.84 15.62 18.06
C GLN A 330 49.01 14.33 18.06
N LYS A 331 49.72 13.20 18.11
CA LYS A 331 49.09 11.90 18.35
C LYS A 331 48.63 11.82 19.81
N SER A 332 47.32 11.95 20.04
CA SER A 332 46.52 11.30 21.12
C SER A 332 45.31 12.12 21.62
N ARG A 333 45.11 13.37 21.17
CA ARG A 333 43.98 14.22 21.65
C ARG A 333 42.81 14.39 20.65
N GLU A 334 42.98 13.95 19.39
CA GLU A 334 42.00 14.21 18.31
C GLU A 334 40.92 13.14 18.13
N GLN A 335 41.14 11.87 18.52
CA GLN A 335 40.08 10.85 18.40
C GLN A 335 38.87 11.17 19.30
N GLY A 336 39.11 11.74 20.48
CA GLY A 336 38.06 12.18 21.39
C GLY A 336 37.31 13.43 20.92
N SER A 337 37.96 14.33 20.17
CA SER A 337 37.33 15.54 19.63
C SER A 337 36.54 15.26 18.35
N ASN A 338 37.02 14.35 17.50
CA ASN A 338 36.32 13.92 16.28
C ASN A 338 35.02 13.17 16.58
N LEU A 339 35.04 12.18 17.47
CA LEU A 339 33.82 11.47 17.89
C LEU A 339 32.81 12.44 18.52
N ARG A 340 33.28 13.40 19.31
CA ARG A 340 32.42 14.41 19.94
C ARG A 340 31.81 15.37 18.93
N ARG A 341 32.54 15.71 17.87
CA ARG A 341 32.06 16.54 16.75
C ARG A 341 31.02 15.80 15.92
N GLU A 342 31.26 14.53 15.60
CA GLU A 342 30.31 13.67 14.89
C GLU A 342 29.02 13.44 15.69
N LEU A 343 29.12 13.21 17.01
CA LEU A 343 27.95 13.09 17.88
C LEU A 343 27.12 14.39 17.92
N LYS A 344 27.76 15.56 17.91
CA LYS A 344 27.05 16.85 17.84
C LYS A 344 26.30 17.01 16.52
N GLN A 345 26.93 16.64 15.40
CA GLN A 345 26.30 16.69 14.07
C GLN A 345 25.11 15.72 14.00
N PHE A 346 25.26 14.51 14.54
CA PHE A 346 24.18 13.54 14.66
C PHE A 346 23.00 14.05 15.51
N PHE A 347 23.25 14.56 16.72
CA PHE A 347 22.17 15.10 17.55
C PHE A 347 21.49 16.34 16.93
N SER A 348 22.25 17.17 16.20
CA SER A 348 21.70 18.29 15.45
C SER A 348 20.78 17.81 14.31
N TRP A 349 21.14 16.71 13.64
CA TRP A 349 20.30 16.07 12.65
C TRP A 349 19.02 15.48 13.26
N VAL A 350 19.12 14.75 14.39
CA VAL A 350 17.98 14.17 15.10
C VAL A 350 16.99 15.25 15.53
N LYS A 351 17.48 16.37 16.06
CA LYS A 351 16.63 17.49 16.50
C LYS A 351 15.83 18.12 15.34
N LYS A 352 16.35 18.05 14.11
CA LYS A 352 15.72 18.66 12.93
C LYS A 352 14.75 17.72 12.21
N HIS A 353 14.88 16.40 12.37
CA HIS A 353 14.14 15.42 11.56
C HIS A 353 13.36 14.37 12.35
N ALA A 354 13.51 14.26 13.68
CA ALA A 354 12.75 13.34 14.52
C ALA A 354 11.79 14.10 15.45
N TYR A 355 10.48 13.98 15.19
CA TYR A 355 9.45 14.56 16.05
C TYR A 355 9.44 13.89 17.43
N GLY A 356 9.43 14.70 18.51
CA GLY A 356 9.44 14.21 19.90
C GLY A 356 10.81 13.95 20.54
N CYS A 357 11.93 14.06 19.79
CA CYS A 357 13.29 13.83 20.30
C CYS A 357 14.10 15.13 20.55
N SER A 358 13.43 16.25 20.83
CA SER A 358 14.07 17.57 20.99
C SER A 358 14.94 17.71 22.24
N ALA A 359 14.78 16.82 23.23
CA ALA A 359 15.54 16.81 24.48
C ALA A 359 16.90 16.09 24.41
N LEU A 360 17.14 15.26 23.38
CA LEU A 360 18.37 14.50 23.21
C LEU A 360 19.53 15.42 22.82
N ASN A 361 20.55 15.47 23.67
CA ASN A 361 21.73 16.31 23.45
C ASN A 361 23.00 15.68 24.03
N ILE A 362 24.14 16.26 23.68
CA ILE A 362 25.45 15.73 24.09
C ILE A 362 25.69 15.77 25.60
N LYS A 363 25.00 16.66 26.35
CA LYS A 363 25.11 16.71 27.82
C LYS A 363 24.41 15.50 28.47
N LEU A 364 23.26 15.07 27.96
CA LEU A 364 22.59 13.84 28.44
C LEU A 364 23.44 12.61 28.15
N TYR A 365 24.06 12.54 26.97
CA TYR A 365 24.99 11.46 26.63
C TYR A 365 26.20 11.42 27.59
N ASP A 366 26.78 12.58 27.90
CA ASP A 366 27.90 12.67 28.85
C ASP A 366 27.47 12.28 30.28
N GLN A 367 26.28 12.69 30.74
CA GLN A 367 25.73 12.28 32.04
C GLN A 367 25.52 10.77 32.14
N TRP A 368 24.97 10.14 31.11
CA TRP A 368 24.79 8.69 31.04
C TRP A 368 26.13 7.94 31.07
N ARG A 369 27.15 8.41 30.34
CA ARG A 369 28.50 7.83 30.39
C ARG A 369 29.12 7.91 31.79
N VAL A 370 28.98 9.05 32.46
CA VAL A 370 29.50 9.25 33.82
C VAL A 370 28.78 8.34 34.82
N TRP A 371 27.46 8.17 34.68
CA TRP A 371 26.68 7.24 35.50
C TRP A 371 27.14 5.79 35.33
N LEU A 372 27.39 5.35 34.09
CA LEU A 372 27.94 4.03 33.78
C LEU A 372 29.31 3.78 34.43
N GLN A 373 30.20 4.78 34.37
CA GLN A 373 31.53 4.68 34.98
C GLN A 373 31.47 4.65 36.52
N LYS A 374 30.55 5.40 37.13
CA LYS A 374 30.31 5.36 38.59
C LYS A 374 29.74 4.03 39.05
N SER A 375 28.79 3.45 38.32
CA SER A 375 28.20 2.13 38.60
C SER A 375 29.23 0.99 38.59
N HIS A 376 30.24 1.09 37.71
CA HIS A 376 31.37 0.16 37.70
C HIS A 376 32.32 0.32 38.89
N LYS A 377 32.41 1.51 39.50
CA LYS A 377 33.27 1.77 40.67
C LYS A 377 32.65 1.30 41.99
N THR A 378 31.34 1.51 42.19
CA THR A 378 30.61 1.01 43.38
C THR A 378 30.55 -0.52 43.42
N ARG A 379 30.65 -1.19 42.27
CA ARG A 379 30.68 -2.65 42.18
C ARG A 379 32.01 -3.28 42.62
N ASN A 380 33.10 -2.50 42.62
CA ASN A 380 34.44 -2.97 43.00
C ASN A 380 34.80 -2.67 44.47
N GLN A 381 33.97 -1.93 45.22
CA GLN A 381 34.21 -1.58 46.63
C GLN A 381 33.54 -2.53 47.63
N ASN A 382 32.62 -3.41 47.20
CA ASN A 382 31.91 -4.36 48.06
C ASN A 382 32.49 -5.79 47.99
N GLN A 383 33.80 -5.91 47.81
CA GLN A 383 34.49 -7.21 47.78
C GLN A 383 35.48 -7.33 48.95
N GLU A 384 35.02 -7.03 50.16
CA GLU A 384 35.67 -7.48 51.39
C GLU A 384 34.61 -7.66 52.49
N VAL A 385 34.69 -8.80 53.19
CA VAL A 385 33.89 -9.24 54.35
C VAL A 385 32.47 -9.75 54.06
N ALA A 386 32.35 -11.08 54.00
CA ALA A 386 31.11 -11.78 54.31
C ALA A 386 30.94 -11.84 55.83
N VAL A 387 29.70 -11.67 56.36
CA VAL A 387 29.11 -12.39 57.51
C VAL A 387 27.74 -11.79 57.91
N PHE A 388 26.73 -12.66 57.84
CA PHE A 388 25.51 -12.82 58.65
C PHE A 388 24.29 -11.85 58.62
N ILE A 389 23.19 -12.45 58.09
CA ILE A 389 21.80 -12.63 58.57
C ILE A 389 20.98 -11.44 59.13
N GLY A 390 19.86 -11.17 58.44
CA GLY A 390 18.59 -10.71 59.01
C GLY A 390 17.42 -10.99 58.05
N SER A 391 16.52 -11.93 58.42
CA SER A 391 15.08 -12.13 58.06
C SER A 391 14.43 -11.17 57.04
N GLN A 392 13.48 -11.53 56.16
CA GLN A 392 12.51 -12.63 56.15
C GLN A 392 11.79 -12.63 54.76
N GLU A 393 11.41 -13.83 54.30
CA GLU A 393 10.27 -14.21 53.44
C GLU A 393 10.02 -13.61 52.04
N GLY A 394 9.77 -14.51 51.08
CA GLY A 394 9.11 -14.20 49.80
C GLY A 394 9.61 -15.01 48.61
N LYS A 395 9.20 -16.28 48.51
CA LYS A 395 9.52 -17.25 47.43
C LYS A 395 9.18 -16.74 46.02
N SER A 396 10.10 -16.89 45.07
CA SER A 396 9.89 -17.72 43.86
C SER A 396 11.16 -17.83 43.03
N SER A 397 11.45 -19.06 42.62
CA SER A 397 12.67 -19.57 42.02
C SER A 397 12.77 -19.36 40.51
N VAL A 398 13.90 -18.83 40.03
CA VAL A 398 14.45 -19.15 38.70
C VAL A 398 15.97 -19.32 38.81
N LYS A 399 16.49 -20.49 38.41
CA LYS A 399 17.92 -20.81 38.36
C LYS A 399 18.68 -19.87 37.40
N PRO A 400 19.96 -19.55 37.67
CA PRO A 400 20.73 -18.60 36.87
C PRO A 400 21.25 -19.28 35.59
N ASN A 401 20.84 -18.80 34.43
CA ASN A 401 21.52 -19.16 33.19
C ASN A 401 22.85 -18.38 33.11
N ARG A 402 23.97 -19.11 33.24
CA ARG A 402 25.32 -18.59 32.98
C ARG A 402 25.38 -18.14 31.52
N ASN A 403 25.33 -16.84 31.29
CA ASN A 403 25.86 -16.27 30.06
C ASN A 403 26.66 -15.01 30.37
N ARG A 404 28.00 -15.18 30.38
CA ARG A 404 28.97 -14.08 30.37
C ARG A 404 28.73 -13.24 29.11
N ARG A 405 28.00 -12.13 29.22
CA ARG A 405 27.96 -11.10 28.16
C ARG A 405 29.16 -10.18 28.32
N ARG A 406 30.04 -10.20 27.32
CA ARG A 406 31.07 -9.17 27.09
C ARG A 406 30.37 -7.82 26.83
N PRO A 407 30.99 -6.68 27.19
CA PRO A 407 30.37 -5.37 27.01
C PRO A 407 30.13 -5.05 25.52
N PHE A 408 28.96 -4.50 25.25
CA PHE A 408 28.45 -4.12 23.94
C PHE A 408 29.22 -2.92 23.36
N SER A 409 29.57 -2.98 22.07
CA SER A 409 30.23 -1.87 21.40
C SER A 409 29.23 -0.74 21.07
N PRO A 410 29.69 0.52 20.92
CA PRO A 410 28.84 1.68 20.67
C PRO A 410 27.91 1.54 19.44
N SER A 411 28.27 0.71 18.46
CA SER A 411 27.47 0.47 17.26
C SER A 411 26.23 -0.41 17.50
N SER A 412 26.15 -1.11 18.63
CA SER A 412 24.98 -1.91 19.01
C SER A 412 23.91 -1.09 19.74
N LEU A 413 24.31 -0.04 20.46
CA LEU A 413 23.41 0.91 21.13
C LEU A 413 22.70 1.81 20.12
N LEU A 414 23.42 2.22 19.05
CA LEU A 414 22.84 2.96 17.92
C LEU A 414 21.79 2.12 17.18
N ARG A 415 22.00 0.81 17.03
CA ARG A 415 21.03 -0.13 16.43
C ARG A 415 19.78 -0.32 17.29
N GLN A 416 19.91 -0.28 18.62
CA GLN A 416 18.74 -0.36 19.52
C GLN A 416 17.93 0.93 19.54
N LEU A 417 18.58 2.10 19.49
CA LEU A 417 17.89 3.39 19.42
C LEU A 417 17.11 3.60 18.12
N ILE A 418 17.62 3.08 17.00
CA ILE A 418 16.92 3.06 15.71
C ILE A 418 15.70 2.11 15.77
N ARG A 419 15.86 0.90 16.32
CA ARG A 419 14.74 -0.05 16.51
C ARG A 419 13.65 0.45 17.46
N SER A 420 13.99 1.22 18.50
CA SER A 420 12.99 1.78 19.41
C SER A 420 12.22 2.96 18.82
N GLY A 421 12.78 3.67 17.85
CA GLY A 421 12.09 4.74 17.11
C GLY A 421 11.06 4.21 16.10
N GLU A 422 11.32 3.05 15.50
CA GLU A 422 10.40 2.40 14.55
C GLU A 422 9.11 1.88 15.24
N ASN A 423 9.19 1.41 16.48
CA ASN A 423 8.02 0.93 17.25
C ASN A 423 7.06 2.05 17.70
N PHE A 424 7.47 3.32 17.64
CA PHE A 424 6.58 4.46 17.95
C PHE A 424 5.70 4.85 16.76
N HIS A 425 6.11 4.49 15.54
CA HIS A 425 5.34 4.78 14.32
C HIS A 425 4.25 3.74 14.03
N SER A 426 4.27 2.58 14.69
CA SER A 426 3.24 1.53 14.54
C SER A 426 2.08 1.63 15.53
N HIS A 427 2.02 2.67 16.37
CA HIS A 427 0.91 2.91 17.31
C HIS A 427 0.22 4.28 17.15
N ILE A 428 0.58 5.04 16.11
CA ILE A 428 -0.18 6.20 15.65
C ILE A 428 -0.30 6.09 14.13
N SER A 429 -1.21 5.23 13.70
CA SER A 429 -1.88 5.20 12.39
C SER A 429 -3.11 4.33 12.53
#